data_AF-A0A9E1YQU4-F1
#
_entry.id   AF-A0A9E1YQU4-F1
#
_cell.length_a   1.000
_cell.length_b   1.000
_cell.length_c   1.000
_cell.angle_alpha   90.00
_cell.angle_beta   90.00
_cell.angle_gamma   90.00
#
_symmetry.space_group_name_H-M   'P 1'
#
loop_
_entity.id
_entity.type
_entity.pdbx_description
1 polymer ?
#
loop_
_entity_poly.entity_id
_entity_poly.type
_entity_poly.pdbx_seq_one_letter_code
_entity_poly.pdbx_strand_id
1 'polypeptide(L)'
;MGRCRRRSHPDWYDFLKDYVALVDWPGGSFWPELSASYPDALVLLSVREGESWYNSAIETIFKDDPEESGKFDRMWRAIVRNRFCNDFGNKDHMIAAMEAHNNAVRAAIPSERLLEYRAGEGWKPLCAALDLPIPEIDYPHTNTKKEFLERPD
;
A
#
# COMPACT_ATOMS: atom_id res chain seq x y z
N MET A 1 -3.75 -5.71 38.88
CA MET A 1 -3.43 -4.74 37.81
C MET A 1 -2.43 -5.36 36.85
N GLY A 2 -2.91 -5.91 35.73
CA GLY A 2 -2.03 -6.42 34.68
C GLY A 2 -1.40 -5.26 33.92
N ARG A 3 -0.06 -5.23 33.86
CA ARG A 3 0.66 -4.24 33.04
C ARG A 3 0.22 -4.43 31.59
N CYS A 4 -0.35 -3.38 31.01
CA CYS A 4 -0.55 -3.28 29.57
C CYS A 4 0.84 -3.45 28.92
N ARG A 5 1.11 -4.59 28.28
CA ARG A 5 2.34 -4.77 27.51
C ARG A 5 2.38 -3.64 26.48
N ARG A 6 3.46 -2.84 26.45
CA ARG A 6 3.76 -2.00 25.28
C ARG A 6 3.67 -2.94 24.09
N ARG A 7 2.78 -2.65 23.13
CA ARG A 7 2.76 -3.39 21.87
C ARG A 7 4.08 -3.07 21.18
N SER A 8 5.06 -3.96 21.28
CA SER A 8 6.23 -3.91 20.42
C SER A 8 5.77 -4.26 19.01
N HIS A 9 6.30 -3.55 18.02
CA HIS A 9 6.17 -3.98 16.63
C HIS A 9 6.74 -5.41 16.48
N PRO A 10 6.28 -6.18 15.48
CA PRO A 10 6.96 -7.43 15.14
C PRO A 10 8.43 -7.14 14.82
N ASP A 11 9.28 -8.14 15.00
CA ASP A 11 10.61 -8.10 14.43
C ASP A 11 10.46 -8.19 12.90
N TRP A 12 10.63 -7.06 12.23
CA TRP A 12 10.43 -6.98 10.79
C TRP A 12 11.40 -7.86 10.01
N TYR A 13 12.63 -8.02 10.51
CA TYR A 13 13.64 -8.87 9.86
C TYR A 13 13.26 -10.33 9.89
N ASP A 14 12.82 -10.87 11.03
CA ASP A 14 12.34 -12.27 11.08
C ASP A 14 11.02 -12.44 10.31
N PHE A 15 10.11 -11.45 10.40
CA PHE A 15 8.81 -11.51 9.72
C PHE A 15 8.95 -11.54 8.19
N LEU A 16 9.92 -10.82 7.62
CA LEU A 16 10.12 -10.69 6.17
C LEU A 16 11.38 -11.40 5.66
N LYS A 17 12.02 -12.28 6.46
CA LYS A 17 13.33 -12.86 6.13
C LYS A 17 13.41 -13.57 4.77
N ASP A 18 12.28 -14.12 4.31
CA ASP A 18 12.19 -14.88 3.05
C ASP A 18 11.64 -14.04 1.89
N TYR A 19 11.43 -12.73 2.09
CA TYR A 19 10.87 -11.81 1.11
C TYR A 19 11.86 -10.70 0.76
N VAL A 20 11.86 -10.29 -0.52
CA VAL A 20 12.74 -9.22 -1.04
C VAL A 20 12.01 -7.91 -1.31
N ALA A 21 10.68 -7.94 -1.29
CA ALA A 21 9.82 -6.78 -1.51
C ALA A 21 8.47 -7.00 -0.82
N LEU A 22 7.78 -5.90 -0.50
CA LEU A 22 6.44 -5.90 0.07
C LEU A 22 5.58 -4.87 -0.68
N VAL A 23 4.39 -5.29 -1.08
CA VAL A 23 3.40 -4.45 -1.76
C VAL A 23 2.04 -4.65 -1.11
N ASP A 24 1.12 -3.74 -1.39
CA ASP A 24 -0.29 -3.82 -0.99
C ASP A 24 -0.54 -3.81 0.54
N TRP A 25 -1.80 -3.88 0.92
CA TRP A 25 -2.25 -4.00 2.30
C TRP A 25 -1.99 -5.42 2.85
N PRO A 26 -1.66 -5.59 4.15
CA PRO A 26 -1.48 -4.55 5.17
C PRO A 26 -0.11 -3.86 5.14
N GLY A 27 0.86 -4.39 4.40
CA GLY A 27 2.26 -3.91 4.42
C GLY A 27 2.41 -2.41 4.17
N GLY A 28 1.74 -1.90 3.14
CA GLY A 28 1.77 -0.47 2.79
C GLY A 28 1.27 0.46 3.91
N SER A 29 0.42 -0.02 4.84
CA SER A 29 -0.03 0.77 5.99
C SER A 29 1.05 0.94 7.09
N PHE A 30 2.11 0.13 7.04
CA PHE A 30 3.23 0.15 7.98
C PHE A 30 4.54 0.64 7.32
N TRP A 31 4.42 1.36 6.19
CA TRP A 31 5.59 1.92 5.50
C TRP A 31 6.52 2.76 6.40
N PRO A 32 6.06 3.53 7.42
CA PRO A 32 6.99 4.28 8.26
C PRO A 32 7.90 3.36 9.07
N GLU A 33 7.33 2.34 9.70
CA GLU A 33 8.08 1.37 10.51
C GLU A 33 8.97 0.48 9.66
N LEU A 34 8.49 0.05 8.50
CA LEU A 34 9.26 -0.75 7.54
C LEU A 34 10.43 0.06 6.97
N SER A 35 10.18 1.27 6.51
CA SER A 35 11.22 2.15 5.95
C SER A 35 12.30 2.54 6.95
N ALA A 36 11.94 2.66 8.24
CA ALA A 36 12.89 2.87 9.31
C ALA A 36 13.73 1.62 9.63
N SER A 37 13.16 0.43 9.46
CA SER A 37 13.85 -0.85 9.70
C SER A 37 14.74 -1.25 8.52
N TYR A 38 14.40 -0.85 7.30
CA TYR A 38 15.17 -1.09 6.09
C TYR A 38 15.60 0.24 5.46
N PRO A 39 16.58 0.95 6.04
CA PRO A 39 16.95 2.30 5.61
C PRO A 39 17.49 2.33 4.16
N ASP A 40 18.12 1.24 3.73
CA ASP A 40 18.71 1.10 2.39
C ASP A 40 17.71 0.61 1.33
N ALA A 41 16.50 0.21 1.73
CA ALA A 41 15.48 -0.24 0.79
C ALA A 41 14.89 0.94 0.01
N LEU A 42 14.75 0.76 -1.30
CA LEU A 42 13.97 1.65 -2.16
C LEU A 42 12.50 1.64 -1.72
N VAL A 43 11.90 2.81 -1.61
CA VAL A 43 10.45 2.97 -1.41
C VAL A 43 9.82 3.36 -2.74
N LEU A 44 8.94 2.49 -3.24
CA LEU A 44 8.13 2.76 -4.43
C LEU A 44 6.76 3.31 -4.00
N LEU A 45 6.46 4.54 -4.40
CA LEU A 45 5.18 5.21 -4.18
C LEU A 45 4.34 5.17 -5.46
N SER A 46 3.34 4.30 -5.48
CA SER A 46 2.37 4.20 -6.57
C SER A 46 1.42 5.40 -6.55
N VAL A 47 1.49 6.28 -7.55
CA VAL A 47 0.67 7.49 -7.61
C VAL A 47 -0.40 7.43 -8.71
N ARG A 48 -1.60 7.92 -8.40
CA ARG A 48 -2.74 8.05 -9.32
C ARG A 48 -3.42 9.40 -9.10
N GLU A 49 -4.17 9.84 -10.10
CA GLU A 49 -5.08 10.99 -9.94
C GLU A 49 -6.24 10.59 -9.00
N GLY A 50 -6.69 11.52 -8.17
CA GLY A 50 -7.59 11.28 -7.05
C GLY A 50 -8.94 10.70 -7.44
N GLU A 51 -9.59 11.25 -8.47
CA GLU A 51 -10.88 10.73 -8.93
C GLU A 51 -10.74 9.33 -9.54
N SER A 52 -9.73 9.13 -10.40
CA SER A 52 -9.45 7.83 -11.01
C SER A 52 -9.18 6.76 -9.94
N TRP A 53 -8.42 7.11 -8.90
CA TRP A 53 -8.16 6.22 -7.79
C TRP A 53 -9.44 5.92 -6.99
N TYR A 54 -10.21 6.95 -6.62
CA TYR A 54 -11.43 6.78 -5.82
C TYR A 54 -12.45 5.88 -6.51
N ASN A 55 -12.71 6.12 -7.80
CA ASN A 55 -13.63 5.32 -8.59
C ASN A 55 -13.19 3.84 -8.60
N SER A 56 -11.90 3.58 -8.77
CA SER A 56 -11.35 2.24 -8.69
C SER A 56 -11.51 1.61 -7.30
N ALA A 57 -11.26 2.37 -6.24
CA ALA A 57 -11.26 1.88 -4.86
C ALA A 57 -12.67 1.52 -4.38
N ILE A 58 -13.67 2.36 -4.67
CA ILE A 58 -15.06 2.14 -4.23
C ILE A 58 -15.74 0.99 -4.97
N GLU A 59 -15.32 0.70 -6.20
CA GLU A 59 -15.91 -0.38 -7.02
C GLU A 59 -15.30 -1.76 -6.71
N THR A 60 -14.22 -1.82 -5.94
CA THR A 60 -13.46 -3.06 -5.67
C THR A 60 -13.28 -3.33 -4.17
N ILE A 61 -12.62 -2.44 -3.45
CA ILE A 61 -12.15 -2.65 -2.06
C ILE A 61 -13.18 -2.17 -1.04
N PHE A 62 -13.81 -1.03 -1.30
CA PHE A 62 -14.78 -0.40 -0.39
C PHE A 62 -16.23 -0.62 -0.84
N LYS A 63 -16.46 -1.56 -1.78
CA LYS A 63 -17.78 -1.92 -2.27
C LYS A 63 -18.46 -2.82 -1.24
N ASP A 64 -19.65 -2.41 -0.80
CA ASP A 64 -20.51 -3.11 0.18
C ASP A 64 -19.78 -3.43 1.49
N ASP A 65 -20.29 -2.93 2.62
CA ASP A 65 -19.69 -3.20 3.93
C ASP A 65 -20.32 -4.48 4.50
N PRO A 66 -19.75 -5.69 4.33
CA PRO A 66 -20.29 -6.85 4.99
C PRO A 66 -20.21 -6.63 6.50
N GLU A 67 -21.32 -6.88 7.18
CA GLU A 67 -21.44 -6.89 8.64
C GLU A 67 -20.20 -7.57 9.27
N GLU A 68 -19.66 -7.05 10.40
CA GLU A 68 -18.39 -7.53 11.00
C GLU A 68 -18.42 -9.04 11.29
N SER A 69 -18.05 -9.85 10.31
CA SER A 69 -18.32 -11.28 10.32
C SER A 69 -17.15 -12.11 10.83
N GLY A 70 -15.97 -11.50 11.08
CA GLY A 70 -14.77 -12.26 11.44
C GLY A 70 -13.58 -11.47 12.00
N LYS A 71 -12.55 -12.20 12.45
CA LYS A 71 -11.29 -11.62 12.96
C LYS A 71 -10.54 -10.82 11.89
N PHE A 72 -10.59 -11.29 10.65
CA PHE A 72 -9.96 -10.63 9.51
C PHE A 72 -10.60 -9.26 9.23
N ASP A 73 -11.93 -9.21 9.14
CA ASP A 73 -12.67 -7.96 8.94
C ASP A 73 -12.37 -6.92 10.05
N ARG A 74 -12.38 -7.36 11.32
CA ARG A 74 -11.98 -6.49 12.44
C ARG A 74 -10.54 -5.97 12.33
N MET A 75 -9.60 -6.83 11.92
CA MET A 75 -8.21 -6.43 11.71
C MET A 75 -8.10 -5.43 10.55
N TRP A 76 -8.77 -5.70 9.44
CA TRP A 76 -8.80 -4.83 8.27
C TRP A 76 -9.35 -3.45 8.62
N ARG A 77 -10.54 -3.39 9.24
CA ARG A 77 -11.14 -2.12 9.70
C ARG A 77 -10.24 -1.38 10.66
N ALA A 78 -9.63 -2.08 11.62
CA ALA A 78 -8.73 -1.47 12.57
C ALA A 78 -7.51 -0.86 11.87
N ILE A 79 -6.89 -1.55 10.91
CA ILE A 79 -5.74 -1.00 10.20
C ILE A 79 -6.16 0.18 9.35
N VAL A 80 -7.17 0.02 8.47
CA VAL A 80 -7.55 1.07 7.52
C VAL A 80 -8.07 2.32 8.25
N ARG A 81 -8.92 2.18 9.28
CA ARG A 81 -9.43 3.34 10.05
C ARG A 81 -8.35 4.09 10.82
N ASN A 82 -7.32 3.39 11.32
CA ASN A 82 -6.26 4.02 12.12
C ASN A 82 -5.07 4.52 11.29
N ARG A 83 -4.88 4.01 10.07
CA ARG A 83 -3.67 4.25 9.27
C ARG A 83 -3.95 4.93 7.92
N PHE A 84 -5.21 5.00 7.50
CA PHE A 84 -5.57 5.56 6.20
C PHE A 84 -6.73 6.57 6.30
N CYS A 85 -7.97 6.10 6.39
CA CYS A 85 -9.16 6.96 6.44
C CYS A 85 -10.20 6.31 7.35
N ASN A 86 -10.93 7.09 8.14
CA ASN A 86 -11.99 6.61 9.01
C ASN A 86 -13.41 6.90 8.49
N ASP A 87 -13.53 7.57 7.33
CA ASP A 87 -14.78 7.93 6.68
C ASP A 87 -14.77 7.49 5.20
N PHE A 88 -15.04 6.20 4.99
CA PHE A 88 -15.03 5.57 3.66
C PHE A 88 -16.20 6.00 2.77
N GLY A 89 -17.29 6.46 3.37
CA GLY A 89 -18.51 6.86 2.65
C GLY A 89 -18.38 8.24 1.98
N ASN A 90 -17.32 8.98 2.29
CA ASN A 90 -17.11 10.33 1.78
C ASN A 90 -15.95 10.36 0.77
N LYS A 91 -16.29 10.63 -0.50
CA LYS A 91 -15.33 10.75 -1.61
C LYS A 91 -14.20 11.72 -1.31
N ASP A 92 -14.52 12.91 -0.80
CA ASP A 92 -13.53 13.96 -0.58
C ASP A 92 -12.57 13.57 0.54
N HIS A 93 -13.07 12.93 1.60
CA HIS A 93 -12.22 12.41 2.68
C HIS A 93 -11.29 11.29 2.19
N MET A 94 -11.79 10.40 1.33
CA MET A 94 -11.00 9.31 0.74
C MET A 94 -9.88 9.84 -0.16
N ILE A 95 -10.18 10.79 -1.04
CA ILE A 95 -9.18 11.45 -1.89
C ILE A 95 -8.16 12.19 -1.04
N ALA A 96 -8.61 12.98 -0.06
CA ALA A 96 -7.73 13.71 0.84
C ALA A 96 -6.81 12.78 1.65
N ALA A 97 -7.32 11.61 2.09
CA ALA A 97 -6.50 10.62 2.79
C ALA A 97 -5.41 10.01 1.89
N MET A 98 -5.73 9.71 0.62
CA MET A 98 -4.76 9.24 -0.36
C MET A 98 -3.70 10.29 -0.67
N GLU A 99 -4.09 11.55 -0.85
CA GLU A 99 -3.14 12.65 -1.05
C GLU A 99 -2.27 12.89 0.18
N ALA A 100 -2.84 12.86 1.38
CA ALA A 100 -2.12 12.98 2.64
C ALA A 100 -1.11 11.85 2.82
N HIS A 101 -1.47 10.61 2.47
CA HIS A 101 -0.55 9.48 2.46
C HIS A 101 0.64 9.73 1.53
N ASN A 102 0.38 10.10 0.27
CA ASN A 102 1.44 10.39 -0.71
C ASN A 102 2.37 11.51 -0.22
N ASN A 103 1.81 12.57 0.35
CA ASN A 103 2.58 13.70 0.88
C ASN A 103 3.41 13.30 2.11
N ALA A 104 2.89 12.44 2.98
CA ALA A 104 3.65 11.92 4.13
C ALA A 104 4.84 11.07 3.69
N VAL A 105 4.68 10.23 2.66
CA VAL A 105 5.78 9.45 2.08
C VAL A 105 6.83 10.37 1.48
N ARG A 106 6.43 11.34 0.65
CA ARG A 106 7.37 12.33 0.06
C ARG A 106 8.14 13.12 1.11
N ALA A 107 7.50 13.48 2.21
CA ALA A 107 8.13 14.24 3.28
C ALA A 107 9.13 13.43 4.10
N ALA A 108 8.88 12.13 4.28
CA ALA A 108 9.69 11.28 5.16
C ALA A 108 10.80 10.51 4.44
N ILE A 109 10.65 10.26 3.13
CA ILE A 109 11.58 9.43 2.36
C ILE A 109 12.52 10.35 1.56
N PRO A 110 13.84 10.31 1.80
CA PRO A 110 14.85 10.93 0.95
C PRO A 110 14.66 10.59 -0.53
N SER A 111 14.80 11.58 -1.40
CA SER A 111 14.56 11.46 -2.84
C SER A 111 15.40 10.37 -3.52
N GLU A 112 16.62 10.12 -3.03
CA GLU A 112 17.53 9.11 -3.54
C GLU A 112 17.03 7.68 -3.35
N ARG A 113 16.08 7.45 -2.44
CA ARG A 113 15.45 6.15 -2.21
C ARG A 113 13.93 6.17 -2.42
N LEU A 114 13.39 7.22 -3.04
CA LEU A 114 11.97 7.33 -3.38
C LEU A 114 11.78 7.25 -4.89
N LEU A 115 11.04 6.24 -5.34
CA LEU A 115 10.55 6.15 -6.71
C LEU A 115 9.05 6.43 -6.73
N GLU A 116 8.63 7.58 -7.28
CA GLU A 116 7.23 7.77 -7.67
C GLU A 116 6.96 7.02 -8.97
N TYR A 117 5.90 6.21 -8.96
CA TYR A 117 5.61 5.29 -10.06
C TYR A 117 4.14 5.37 -10.46
N ARG A 118 3.87 5.51 -11.75
CA ARG A 118 2.52 5.43 -12.32
C ARG A 118 2.32 4.09 -13.01
N ALA A 119 1.16 3.49 -12.79
CA ALA A 119 0.80 2.25 -13.48
C ALA A 119 0.90 2.45 -15.00
N GLY A 120 1.69 1.59 -15.66
CA GLY A 120 1.97 1.67 -17.10
C GLY A 120 3.31 2.27 -17.49
N GLU A 121 4.12 2.77 -16.56
CA GLU A 121 5.47 3.29 -16.87
C GLU A 121 6.50 2.21 -17.23
N GLY A 122 6.16 0.93 -17.01
CA GLY A 122 6.94 -0.21 -17.45
C GLY A 122 8.21 -0.47 -16.64
N TRP A 123 9.13 -1.27 -17.19
CA TRP A 123 10.37 -1.70 -16.52
C TRP A 123 11.37 -0.57 -16.33
N LYS A 124 11.45 0.37 -17.27
CA LYS A 124 12.57 1.31 -17.37
C LYS A 124 12.82 2.13 -16.09
N PRO A 125 11.84 2.86 -15.51
CA PRO A 125 12.10 3.64 -14.30
C PRO A 125 12.34 2.76 -13.07
N LEU A 126 11.71 1.59 -12.99
CA LEU A 126 11.89 0.64 -11.89
C LEU A 126 13.30 0.05 -11.88
N CYS A 127 13.74 -0.49 -13.02
CA CYS A 127 15.07 -1.07 -13.19
C CYS A 127 16.18 -0.02 -12.97
N ALA A 128 15.98 1.21 -13.45
CA ALA A 128 16.93 2.30 -13.21
C ALA A 128 17.06 2.67 -11.72
N ALA A 129 15.95 2.73 -10.97
CA ALA A 129 15.98 3.02 -9.54
C ALA A 129 16.59 1.89 -8.70
N LEU A 130 16.47 0.64 -9.17
CA LEU A 130 17.02 -0.54 -8.50
C LEU A 130 18.46 -0.88 -8.94
N ASP A 131 19.01 -0.17 -9.93
CA ASP A 131 20.29 -0.50 -10.59
C ASP A 131 20.33 -1.93 -11.14
N LEU A 132 19.26 -2.32 -11.84
CA LEU A 132 19.08 -3.65 -12.43
C LEU A 132 18.90 -3.58 -13.96
N PRO A 133 19.24 -4.65 -14.69
CA PRO A 133 18.95 -4.73 -16.12
C PRO A 133 17.44 -4.80 -16.38
N ILE A 134 17.01 -4.27 -17.53
CA ILE A 134 15.63 -4.42 -18.00
C ILE A 134 15.42 -5.86 -18.47
N PRO A 135 14.40 -6.58 -17.98
CA PRO A 135 14.07 -7.92 -18.46
C PRO A 135 13.61 -7.95 -19.92
N GLU A 136 13.81 -9.08 -20.60
CA GLU A 136 13.30 -9.32 -21.97
C GLU A 136 11.81 -9.74 -22.01
N ILE A 137 11.12 -9.66 -20.86
CA ILE A 137 9.69 -9.95 -20.75
C ILE A 137 8.89 -8.65 -20.72
N ASP A 138 7.65 -8.70 -21.22
CA ASP A 138 6.73 -7.57 -21.12
C ASP A 138 6.45 -7.21 -19.66
N TYR A 139 6.25 -5.92 -19.40
CA TYR A 139 5.84 -5.47 -18.08
C TYR A 139 4.44 -6.02 -17.76
N PRO A 140 4.24 -6.64 -16.59
CA PRO A 140 2.97 -7.28 -16.27
C PRO A 140 1.83 -6.25 -16.22
N HIS A 141 0.73 -6.56 -16.90
CA HIS A 141 -0.52 -5.81 -16.81
C HIS A 141 -1.62 -6.75 -16.31
N THR A 142 -1.76 -6.81 -14.99
CA THR A 142 -2.65 -7.74 -14.27
C THR A 142 -3.44 -6.99 -13.20
N ASN A 143 -4.42 -7.64 -12.59
CA ASN A 143 -5.31 -7.07 -11.58
C ASN A 143 -6.09 -5.87 -12.13
N THR A 144 -6.50 -5.95 -13.40
CA THR A 144 -7.41 -4.97 -13.99
C THR A 144 -8.75 -5.01 -13.25
N LYS A 145 -9.50 -3.90 -13.25
CA LYS A 145 -10.86 -3.86 -12.67
C LYS A 145 -11.73 -5.02 -13.19
N LYS A 146 -11.61 -5.32 -14.48
CA LYS A 146 -12.32 -6.43 -15.12
C LYS A 146 -11.92 -7.77 -14.50
N GLU A 147 -10.63 -8.07 -14.43
CA GLU A 147 -10.14 -9.31 -13.79
C GLU A 147 -10.56 -9.43 -12.33
N PHE A 148 -10.53 -8.33 -11.57
CA PHE A 148 -10.94 -8.34 -10.17
C PHE A 148 -12.41 -8.72 -10.00
N LEU A 149 -13.30 -8.13 -10.82
CA LEU A 149 -14.73 -8.41 -10.78
C LEU A 149 -15.11 -9.79 -11.34
N GLU A 150 -14.24 -10.41 -12.14
CA GLU A 150 -14.44 -11.73 -12.74
C GLU A 150 -13.87 -12.87 -11.87
N ARG A 151 -13.16 -12.57 -10.78
CA ARG A 151 -12.64 -13.60 -9.86
C ARG A 151 -13.79 -14.25 -9.09
N PRO A 152 -13.93 -15.60 -9.12
CA PRO A 152 -14.88 -16.30 -8.25
C PRO A 152 -14.45 -16.19 -6.79
N ASP A 153 -15.44 -16.12 -5.88
CA ASP A 153 -15.26 -16.08 -4.43
C ASP A 153 -14.49 -17.30 -3.87
#